data_AF-A0A8C0H5V6-F1
#
_entry.id   AF-A0A8C0H5V6-F1
#
_cell.length_a   1.000
_cell.length_b   1.000
_cell.length_c   1.000
_cell.angle_alpha   90.00
_cell.angle_beta   90.00
_cell.angle_gamma   90.00
#
_symmetry.space_group_name_H-M   'P 1'
#
loop_
_entity.id
_entity.type
_entity.pdbx_description
1 polymer ?
#
loop_
_entity_poly.entity_id
_entity_poly.type
_entity_poly.pdbx_seq_one_letter_code
_entity_poly.pdbx_strand_id
1 'polypeptide(L)'
;MADRRPEKSCEQACESLKQQDYEVAVKHCTEALLSLSQYPPAHFPEACQAEIDRIKIESLLYRIASFLQLKNYGQADEDCRHVLGEGLAKGDGSFRAVLCCMHLKGKLQIVSNVLSKSLMGESLNGMVTKDLTRLKMLLAETEVRVSLILHYSTGSQDGWQFRPPPRGVTSSEEYTLCKRFLEQGICRYGAQCTSAHSQEELTEWQKRYASRLIRLKQQKENKQCSGSYMETLIEKWMNSLSPEKVLSECVEGVRVEHNPELSVTVTTKKSHQTWTFALTCKPARMLYRVALLYDAHRPHFNIVAISAGDSTTQVSQEVPENCQEWIGGKMAQNGIDHYIYKVSIAFNTEIFGTFRQTVVFDFGLEPVLMQRVMIDAASTEDLEYLMHARQQLLTTAKRWDSTSKTIVDFEPNETTELEKSLLIRYQIPLSADQLFTQSVLDKSLTKTNYQSRLHDLLYIEEIAQYKEVSKFNIKVQLQIVASFMLTGVSGGAKYAQNGQLFGRFKLTETLSEDTLAGRLVMTKVNAVYLLPVTKEKSVQTQGTKEKVYEAAIEEKTKDYIFLRVSRECCEELNLRADCEMQVCLNGRFLL
;
A
#
# COMPACT_ATOMS: atom_id res chain seq x y z
N MET A 1 -10.65 53.29 35.52
CA MET A 1 -11.46 52.33 34.73
C MET A 1 -10.49 51.38 34.06
N ALA A 2 -10.41 50.15 34.54
CA ALA A 2 -9.31 49.24 34.23
C ALA A 2 -9.29 48.88 32.73
N ASP A 3 -8.11 49.09 32.16
CA ASP A 3 -7.61 48.73 30.84
C ASP A 3 -8.11 47.33 30.39
N ARG A 4 -9.28 47.25 29.74
CA ARG A 4 -9.82 46.00 29.18
C ARG A 4 -9.17 45.75 27.83
N ARG A 5 -8.01 45.09 27.84
CA ARG A 5 -7.30 44.71 26.61
C ARG A 5 -8.13 43.65 25.85
N PRO A 6 -8.38 43.83 24.53
CA PRO A 6 -9.20 42.91 23.74
C PRO A 6 -8.63 41.48 23.70
N GLU A 7 -7.30 41.34 23.82
CA GLU A 7 -6.61 40.04 23.95
C GLU A 7 -7.09 39.24 25.17
N LYS A 8 -7.22 39.90 26.34
CA LYS A 8 -7.65 39.25 27.58
C LYS A 8 -9.08 38.72 27.46
N SER A 9 -9.98 39.50 26.86
CA SER A 9 -11.36 39.08 26.61
C SER A 9 -11.42 37.92 25.61
N CYS A 10 -10.57 37.90 24.59
CA CYS A 10 -10.48 36.77 23.65
C CYS A 10 -9.98 35.49 24.32
N GLU A 11 -8.96 35.58 25.19
CA GLU A 11 -8.49 34.42 25.97
C GLU A 11 -9.55 33.90 26.95
N GLN A 12 -10.26 34.80 27.63
CA GLN A 12 -11.37 34.45 28.51
C GLN A 12 -12.52 33.77 27.74
N ALA A 13 -12.77 34.18 26.49
CA ALA A 13 -13.73 33.50 25.63
C ALA A 13 -13.29 32.07 25.28
N CYS A 14 -12.01 31.85 24.98
CA CYS A 14 -11.46 30.52 24.72
C CYS A 14 -11.61 29.58 25.93
N GLU A 15 -11.29 30.07 27.14
CA GLU A 15 -11.45 29.28 28.37
C GLU A 15 -12.92 29.01 28.71
N SER A 16 -13.81 29.99 28.54
CA SER A 16 -15.26 29.81 28.74
C SER A 16 -15.82 28.77 27.75
N LEU A 17 -15.35 28.79 26.50
CA LEU A 17 -15.73 27.81 25.48
C LEU A 17 -15.26 26.39 25.83
N LYS A 18 -14.06 26.24 26.42
CA LYS A 18 -13.56 24.95 26.93
C LYS A 18 -14.39 24.43 28.11
N GLN A 19 -14.83 25.34 28.99
CA GLN A 19 -15.66 25.03 30.15
C GLN A 19 -17.13 24.78 29.80
N GLN A 20 -17.50 24.93 28.52
CA GLN A 20 -18.88 24.79 28.01
C GLN A 20 -19.84 25.90 28.49
N ASP A 21 -19.31 27.02 28.99
CA ASP A 21 -20.07 28.22 29.37
C ASP A 21 -20.31 29.12 28.15
N TYR A 22 -21.16 28.67 27.23
CA TYR A 22 -21.31 29.28 25.90
C TYR A 22 -21.86 30.71 25.95
N GLU A 23 -22.77 31.03 26.87
CA GLU A 23 -23.28 32.41 27.03
C GLU A 23 -22.19 33.39 27.50
N VAL A 24 -21.33 32.93 28.41
CA VAL A 24 -20.19 33.70 28.92
C VAL A 24 -19.13 33.86 27.84
N ALA A 25 -18.89 32.81 27.04
CA ALA A 25 -18.00 32.86 25.89
C ALA A 25 -18.46 33.89 24.85
N VAL A 26 -19.76 33.92 24.50
CA VAL A 26 -20.34 34.93 23.59
C VAL A 26 -20.16 36.34 24.14
N LYS A 27 -20.36 36.55 25.44
CA LYS A 27 -20.16 37.85 26.09
C LYS A 27 -18.70 38.31 25.99
N HIS A 28 -17.75 37.44 26.34
CA HIS A 28 -16.32 37.75 26.23
C HIS A 28 -15.87 38.01 24.78
N CYS A 29 -16.36 37.23 23.80
CA CYS A 29 -16.11 37.49 22.37
C CYS A 29 -16.67 38.85 21.93
N THR A 30 -17.87 39.20 22.37
CA THR A 30 -18.52 40.46 22.01
C THR A 30 -17.81 41.65 22.64
N GLU A 31 -17.37 41.54 23.90
CA GLU A 31 -16.53 42.54 24.55
C GLU A 31 -15.19 42.72 23.80
N ALA A 32 -14.53 41.63 23.39
CA ALA A 32 -13.29 41.69 22.60
C ALA A 32 -13.49 42.44 21.27
N LEU A 33 -14.55 42.10 20.54
CA LEU A 33 -14.86 42.71 19.24
C LEU A 33 -15.27 44.19 19.35
N LEU A 34 -16.02 44.57 20.39
CA LEU A 34 -16.38 45.96 20.66
C LEU A 34 -15.15 46.79 21.04
N SER A 35 -14.26 46.26 21.89
CA SER A 35 -13.00 46.92 22.22
C SER A 35 -12.12 47.13 20.99
N LEU A 36 -12.10 46.20 20.03
CA LEU A 36 -11.37 46.36 18.77
C LEU A 36 -11.98 47.42 17.86
N SER A 37 -13.30 47.61 17.87
CA SER A 37 -13.99 48.63 17.04
C SER A 37 -13.70 50.09 17.45
N GLN A 38 -13.12 50.29 18.64
CA GLN A 38 -12.79 51.62 19.17
C GLN A 38 -11.42 52.15 18.70
N TYR A 39 -10.65 51.35 17.93
CA TYR A 39 -9.33 51.71 17.39
C TYR A 39 -9.38 51.86 15.85
N PRO A 40 -9.32 53.08 15.28
CA PRO A 40 -9.37 53.28 13.83
C PRO A 40 -8.09 52.78 13.12
N PRO A 41 -8.15 52.35 11.84
CA PRO A 41 -7.02 51.74 11.12
C PRO A 41 -5.88 52.70 10.73
N ALA A 42 -6.03 54.01 10.95
CA ALA A 42 -5.07 55.00 10.48
C ALA A 42 -4.00 55.25 11.56
N HIS A 43 -2.78 54.75 11.31
CA HIS A 43 -1.51 54.97 12.06
C HIS A 43 -1.08 53.93 13.11
N PHE A 44 -1.24 52.63 12.84
CA PHE A 44 -0.53 51.60 13.61
C PHE A 44 0.57 50.89 12.79
N PRO A 45 1.71 50.51 13.40
CA PRO A 45 2.73 49.67 12.76
C PRO A 45 2.15 48.32 12.30
N GLU A 46 2.67 47.73 11.21
CA GLU A 46 2.18 46.45 10.63
C GLU A 46 2.03 45.32 11.66
N ALA A 47 2.95 45.22 12.63
CA ALA A 47 2.91 44.21 13.69
C ALA A 47 1.68 44.35 14.61
N CYS A 48 1.20 45.59 14.86
CA CYS A 48 0.00 45.83 15.65
C CYS A 48 -1.28 45.45 14.88
N GLN A 49 -1.28 45.63 13.55
CA GLN A 49 -2.43 45.26 12.72
C GLN A 49 -2.62 43.74 12.63
N ALA A 50 -1.53 42.98 12.57
CA ALA A 50 -1.57 41.50 12.57
C ALA A 50 -2.13 40.94 13.89
N GLU A 51 -1.81 41.58 15.01
CA GLU A 51 -2.32 41.21 16.34
C GLU A 51 -3.83 41.51 16.47
N ILE A 52 -4.26 42.68 15.98
CA ILE A 52 -5.68 43.06 15.91
C ILE A 52 -6.48 42.08 15.05
N ASP A 53 -5.97 41.75 13.86
CA ASP A 53 -6.61 40.80 12.95
C ASP A 53 -6.67 39.39 13.57
N ARG A 54 -5.62 38.96 14.28
CA ARG A 54 -5.62 37.70 15.05
C ARG A 54 -6.73 37.67 16.10
N ILE A 55 -6.78 38.68 16.97
CA ILE A 55 -7.77 38.73 18.07
C ILE A 55 -9.19 38.77 17.49
N LYS A 56 -9.41 39.50 16.40
CA LYS A 56 -10.71 39.59 15.72
C LYS A 56 -11.15 38.22 15.17
N ILE A 57 -10.27 37.54 14.43
CA ILE A 57 -10.54 36.23 13.84
C ILE A 57 -10.78 35.17 14.94
N GLU A 58 -9.92 35.11 15.96
CA GLU A 58 -10.09 34.17 17.07
C GLU A 58 -11.43 34.40 17.79
N SER A 59 -11.77 35.65 18.11
CA SER A 59 -13.02 36.01 18.79
C SER A 59 -14.25 35.61 17.99
N LEU A 60 -14.24 35.83 16.66
CA LEU A 60 -15.34 35.42 15.78
C LEU A 60 -15.47 33.89 15.72
N LEU A 61 -14.36 33.15 15.62
CA LEU A 61 -14.38 31.69 15.58
C LEU A 61 -14.93 31.07 16.88
N TYR A 62 -14.52 31.59 18.04
CA TYR A 62 -15.08 31.15 19.33
C TYR A 62 -16.56 31.52 19.47
N ARG A 63 -16.97 32.68 18.94
CA ARG A 63 -18.37 33.13 18.99
C ARG A 63 -19.27 32.30 18.08
N ILE A 64 -18.80 31.95 16.87
CA ILE A 64 -19.46 30.98 15.97
C ILE A 64 -19.66 29.65 16.69
N ALA A 65 -18.60 29.09 17.27
CA ALA A 65 -18.69 27.82 18.01
C ALA A 65 -19.72 27.91 19.16
N SER A 66 -19.70 29.00 19.92
CA SER A 66 -20.65 29.20 21.02
C SER A 66 -22.09 29.33 20.54
N PHE A 67 -22.35 30.08 19.46
CA PHE A 67 -23.68 30.21 18.88
C PHE A 67 -24.22 28.91 18.30
N LEU A 68 -23.36 28.08 17.72
CA LEU A 68 -23.75 26.75 17.24
C LEU A 68 -24.20 25.84 18.40
N GLN A 69 -23.53 25.90 19.55
CA GLN A 69 -23.93 25.15 20.75
C GLN A 69 -25.21 25.71 21.38
N LEU A 70 -25.42 27.02 21.32
CA LEU A 70 -26.66 27.68 21.74
C LEU A 70 -27.81 27.57 20.72
N LYS A 71 -27.61 26.84 19.60
CA LYS A 71 -28.56 26.67 18.49
C LYS A 71 -29.00 27.99 17.84
N ASN A 72 -28.19 29.03 17.96
CA ASN A 72 -28.42 30.33 17.34
C ASN A 72 -27.74 30.42 15.97
N TYR A 73 -28.26 29.63 15.03
CA TYR A 73 -27.61 29.39 13.74
C TYR A 73 -27.55 30.62 12.83
N GLY A 74 -28.49 31.57 12.96
CA GLY A 74 -28.49 32.80 12.18
C GLY A 74 -27.31 33.72 12.51
N GLN A 75 -27.02 33.90 13.80
CA GLN A 75 -25.86 34.70 14.24
C GLN A 75 -24.53 33.98 13.97
N ALA A 76 -24.51 32.65 14.09
CA ALA A 76 -23.35 31.85 13.70
C ALA A 76 -23.02 31.99 12.19
N ASP A 77 -24.05 31.99 11.33
CA ASP A 77 -23.87 32.19 9.88
C ASP A 77 -23.38 33.60 9.54
N GLU A 78 -23.95 34.62 10.17
CA GLU A 78 -23.53 36.02 9.97
C GLU A 78 -22.07 36.24 10.35
N ASP A 79 -21.64 35.72 11.51
CA ASP A 79 -20.24 35.76 11.91
C ASP A 79 -19.36 34.94 10.97
N CYS A 80 -19.84 33.80 10.48
CA CYS A 80 -19.13 32.98 9.50
C CYS A 80 -18.93 33.74 8.18
N ARG A 81 -19.94 34.46 7.70
CA ARG A 81 -19.82 35.32 6.51
C ARG A 81 -18.84 36.47 6.72
N HIS A 82 -18.78 37.07 7.91
CA HIS A 82 -17.77 38.09 8.23
C HIS A 82 -16.35 37.51 8.20
N VAL A 83 -16.13 36.36 8.84
CA VAL A 83 -14.82 35.68 8.87
C VAL A 83 -14.36 35.28 7.46
N LEU A 84 -15.25 34.68 6.67
CA LEU A 84 -14.94 34.24 5.31
C LEU A 84 -14.82 35.42 4.34
N GLY A 85 -15.65 36.44 4.48
CA GLY A 85 -15.65 37.64 3.65
C GLY A 85 -14.39 38.49 3.86
N GLU A 86 -14.11 38.90 5.10
CA GLU A 86 -12.93 39.71 5.41
C GLU A 86 -11.63 38.91 5.29
N GLY A 87 -11.64 37.62 5.68
CA GLY A 87 -10.45 36.76 5.69
C GLY A 87 -10.00 36.26 4.31
N LEU A 88 -10.91 36.17 3.34
CA LEU A 88 -10.58 35.75 1.96
C LEU A 88 -10.45 36.92 0.99
N ALA A 89 -11.08 38.07 1.25
CA ALA A 89 -11.00 39.25 0.37
C ALA A 89 -9.67 40.00 0.47
N LYS A 90 -8.99 39.97 1.62
CA LYS A 90 -7.69 40.65 1.80
C LYS A 90 -6.55 40.02 0.98
N GLY A 91 -6.65 38.75 0.58
CA GLY A 91 -5.66 38.07 -0.30
C GLY A 91 -4.24 37.93 0.27
N ASP A 92 -3.98 38.48 1.46
CA ASP A 92 -2.68 38.60 2.13
C ASP A 92 -2.27 37.36 2.93
N GLY A 93 -3.15 36.35 3.00
CA GLY A 93 -2.91 35.11 3.75
C GLY A 93 -3.02 35.25 5.27
N SER A 94 -3.39 36.43 5.79
CA SER A 94 -3.53 36.72 7.23
C SER A 94 -4.47 35.74 7.93
N PHE A 95 -5.64 35.47 7.34
CA PHE A 95 -6.61 34.52 7.86
C PHE A 95 -6.04 33.09 7.99
N ARG A 96 -5.35 32.60 6.95
CA ARG A 96 -4.70 31.28 6.99
C ARG A 96 -3.57 31.23 8.02
N ALA A 97 -2.80 32.30 8.18
CA ALA A 97 -1.74 32.37 9.19
C ALA A 97 -2.30 32.30 10.62
N VAL A 98 -3.43 32.96 10.90
CA VAL A 98 -4.12 32.88 12.20
C VAL A 98 -4.63 31.47 12.47
N LEU A 99 -5.27 30.82 11.49
CA LEU A 99 -5.73 29.43 11.65
C LEU A 99 -4.57 28.47 11.94
N CYS A 100 -3.44 28.62 11.25
CA CYS A 100 -2.22 27.84 11.53
C CYS A 100 -1.72 28.06 12.97
N CYS A 101 -1.67 29.32 13.43
CA CYS A 101 -1.25 29.66 14.79
C CYS A 101 -2.19 29.07 15.85
N MET A 102 -3.51 29.16 15.64
CA MET A 102 -4.51 28.56 16.53
C MET A 102 -4.38 27.04 16.58
N HIS A 103 -4.08 26.38 15.45
CA HIS A 103 -3.88 24.93 15.40
C HIS A 103 -2.63 24.51 16.19
N LEU A 104 -1.51 25.20 15.98
CA LEU A 104 -0.26 24.93 16.72
C LEU A 104 -0.41 25.14 18.23
N LYS A 105 -1.25 26.10 18.66
CA LYS A 105 -1.59 26.35 20.07
C LYS A 105 -2.70 25.44 20.61
N GLY A 106 -3.21 24.50 19.82
CA GLY A 106 -4.30 23.58 20.20
C GLY A 106 -5.67 24.24 20.38
N LYS A 107 -5.82 25.54 20.04
CA LYS A 107 -7.06 26.30 20.22
C LYS A 107 -8.09 26.04 19.12
N LEU A 108 -7.64 25.62 17.93
CA LEU A 108 -8.52 25.38 16.78
C LEU A 108 -9.41 24.14 16.92
N GLN A 109 -8.94 23.13 17.68
CA GLN A 109 -9.61 21.83 17.81
C GLN A 109 -11.03 21.94 18.40
N ILE A 110 -11.21 22.83 19.38
CA ILE A 110 -12.52 23.01 20.04
C ILE A 110 -13.55 23.57 19.05
N VAL A 111 -13.14 24.52 18.22
CA VAL A 111 -13.98 25.12 17.17
C VAL A 111 -14.30 24.10 16.07
N SER A 112 -13.29 23.35 15.61
CA SER A 112 -13.43 22.29 14.58
C SER A 112 -14.39 21.18 15.02
N ASN A 113 -14.28 20.74 16.29
CA ASN A 113 -15.16 19.73 16.87
C ASN A 113 -16.61 20.21 16.99
N VAL A 114 -16.82 21.46 17.43
CA VAL A 114 -18.16 22.05 17.55
C VAL A 114 -18.83 22.21 16.19
N LEU A 115 -18.09 22.71 15.19
CA LEU A 115 -18.58 22.82 13.80
C LEU A 115 -18.94 21.44 13.23
N SER A 116 -18.08 20.45 13.43
CA SER A 116 -18.30 19.09 12.94
C SER A 116 -19.51 18.43 13.58
N LYS A 117 -19.70 18.56 14.90
CA LYS A 117 -20.88 18.04 15.60
C LYS A 117 -22.17 18.73 15.16
N SER A 118 -22.14 20.05 15.02
CA SER A 118 -23.33 20.84 14.70
C SER A 118 -23.82 20.63 13.27
N LEU A 119 -22.91 20.30 12.33
CA LEU A 119 -23.25 19.99 10.93
C LEU A 119 -23.67 18.53 10.69
N MET A 120 -23.61 17.66 11.70
CA MET A 120 -24.04 16.26 11.62
C MET A 120 -25.47 16.01 12.15
N GLY A 121 -26.12 17.03 12.73
CA GLY A 121 -27.48 16.93 13.27
C GLY A 121 -28.56 17.35 12.26
N GLU A 122 -29.75 16.75 12.34
CA GLU A 122 -30.89 17.06 11.49
C GLU A 122 -31.47 18.46 11.79
N SER A 123 -31.78 19.22 10.72
CA SER A 123 -32.41 20.56 10.67
C SER A 123 -31.49 21.81 10.69
N LEU A 124 -30.65 21.99 9.67
CA LEU A 124 -30.07 23.31 9.32
C LEU A 124 -30.60 23.78 7.94
N ASN A 125 -31.08 25.02 7.85
CA ASN A 125 -31.57 25.60 6.59
C ASN A 125 -30.44 25.69 5.54
N GLY A 126 -30.74 25.37 4.29
CA GLY A 126 -29.75 25.21 3.21
C GLY A 126 -28.79 26.38 2.98
N MET A 127 -29.21 27.64 3.21
CA MET A 127 -28.30 28.80 3.13
C MET A 127 -27.28 28.85 4.27
N VAL A 128 -27.71 28.60 5.51
CA VAL A 128 -26.86 28.64 6.73
C VAL A 128 -25.81 27.52 6.70
N THR A 129 -26.11 26.39 6.05
CA THR A 129 -25.15 25.29 5.95
C THR A 129 -23.97 25.60 5.02
N LYS A 130 -24.13 26.47 4.01
CA LYS A 130 -23.12 26.66 2.97
C LYS A 130 -21.84 27.29 3.51
N ASP A 131 -21.97 28.40 4.24
CA ASP A 131 -20.82 29.13 4.76
C ASP A 131 -20.16 28.39 5.92
N LEU A 132 -20.94 27.78 6.82
CA LEU A 132 -20.43 26.93 7.89
C LEU A 132 -19.69 25.68 7.35
N THR A 133 -20.20 25.07 6.28
CA THR A 133 -19.52 23.94 5.61
C THR A 133 -18.21 24.40 4.97
N ARG A 134 -18.20 25.58 4.33
CA ARG A 134 -16.98 26.17 3.78
C ARG A 134 -15.95 26.47 4.86
N LEU A 135 -16.37 27.00 6.00
CA LEU A 135 -15.48 27.20 7.16
C LEU A 135 -14.93 25.88 7.67
N LYS A 136 -15.77 24.84 7.84
CA LYS A 136 -15.33 23.49 8.24
C LYS A 136 -14.25 22.93 7.31
N MET A 137 -14.46 23.03 5.99
CA MET A 137 -13.48 22.59 5.00
C MET A 137 -12.15 23.34 5.13
N LEU A 138 -12.18 24.66 5.35
CA LEU A 138 -10.97 25.47 5.55
C LEU A 138 -10.23 25.12 6.84
N LEU A 139 -10.94 24.82 7.92
CA LEU A 139 -10.33 24.35 9.16
C LEU A 139 -9.63 23.00 8.93
N ALA A 140 -10.32 22.04 8.31
CA ALA A 140 -9.76 20.72 8.00
C ALA A 140 -8.54 20.81 7.05
N GLU A 141 -8.60 21.65 6.01
CA GLU A 141 -7.44 21.93 5.14
C GLU A 141 -6.25 22.48 5.93
N THR A 142 -6.50 23.35 6.90
CA THR A 142 -5.44 23.95 7.72
C THR A 142 -4.81 22.91 8.64
N GLU A 143 -5.60 22.05 9.27
CA GLU A 143 -5.10 20.95 10.11
C GLU A 143 -4.20 20.00 9.32
N VAL A 144 -4.60 19.64 8.09
CA VAL A 144 -3.82 18.80 7.18
C VAL A 144 -2.54 19.52 6.71
N ARG A 145 -2.64 20.80 6.32
CA ARG A 145 -1.49 21.60 5.87
C ARG A 145 -0.47 21.81 6.98
N VAL A 146 -0.88 22.13 8.20
CA VAL A 146 0.04 22.30 9.33
C VAL A 146 0.70 20.96 9.69
N SER A 147 -0.04 19.85 9.61
CA SER A 147 0.52 18.50 9.77
C SER A 147 1.58 18.18 8.70
N LEU A 148 1.34 18.59 7.45
CA LEU A 148 2.31 18.48 6.34
C LEU A 148 3.51 19.43 6.47
N ILE A 149 3.31 20.66 6.97
CA ILE A 149 4.38 21.63 7.22
C ILE A 149 5.24 21.19 8.40
N LEU A 150 4.67 20.62 9.47
CA LEU A 150 5.42 19.92 10.51
C LEU A 150 6.19 18.71 9.95
N HIS A 151 5.70 18.08 8.87
CA HIS A 151 6.41 17.00 8.19
C HIS A 151 7.58 17.48 7.32
N TYR A 152 7.51 18.72 6.79
CA TYR A 152 8.52 19.29 5.87
C TYR A 152 9.46 20.32 6.51
N SER A 153 9.08 20.92 7.65
CA SER A 153 9.77 22.05 8.30
C SER A 153 10.38 21.72 9.66
N THR A 154 10.48 20.45 10.06
CA THR A 154 11.32 20.01 11.21
C THR A 154 12.82 20.06 10.89
N GLY A 155 13.27 21.19 10.34
CA GLY A 155 14.66 21.59 10.25
C GLY A 155 15.02 22.79 11.13
N SER A 156 14.05 23.46 11.80
CA SER A 156 14.32 24.76 12.42
C SER A 156 13.72 25.03 13.82
N GLN A 157 13.20 24.04 14.54
CA GLN A 157 12.64 24.30 15.89
C GLN A 157 13.01 23.29 16.98
N ASP A 158 14.11 22.57 16.83
CA ASP A 158 14.89 22.11 17.98
C ASP A 158 16.23 22.84 17.85
N GLY A 159 16.65 23.60 18.87
CA GLY A 159 17.87 24.42 18.88
C GLY A 159 19.17 23.61 18.82
N TRP A 160 19.28 22.71 17.85
CA TRP A 160 20.44 21.88 17.61
C TRP A 160 21.58 22.71 17.03
N GLN A 161 22.77 22.55 17.61
CA GLN A 161 23.89 23.44 17.36
C GLN A 161 24.84 22.91 16.27
N PHE A 162 24.76 21.62 15.96
CA PHE A 162 25.65 20.97 14.99
C PHE A 162 24.94 20.61 13.69
N ARG A 163 25.71 20.20 12.69
CA ARG A 163 25.17 19.77 11.39
C ARG A 163 24.34 18.49 11.54
N PRO A 164 23.41 18.20 10.61
CA PRO A 164 22.60 16.98 10.68
C PRO A 164 23.46 15.71 10.50
N PRO A 165 23.10 14.59 11.15
CA PRO A 165 23.78 13.32 10.99
C PRO A 165 23.64 12.77 9.55
N PRO A 166 24.61 11.94 9.09
CA PRO A 166 24.55 11.30 7.79
C PRO A 166 23.30 10.41 7.66
N ARG A 167 22.74 10.40 6.45
CA ARG A 167 21.54 9.62 6.11
C ARG A 167 21.91 8.14 5.93
N GLY A 168 21.01 7.24 6.30
CA GLY A 168 21.17 5.80 6.09
C GLY A 168 21.79 5.03 7.26
N VAL A 169 22.17 5.72 8.35
CA VAL A 169 22.66 5.08 9.58
C VAL A 169 21.51 4.41 10.32
N THR A 170 21.66 3.12 10.62
CA THR A 170 20.59 2.28 11.20
C THR A 170 20.70 2.07 12.70
N SER A 171 21.85 2.36 13.31
CA SER A 171 22.11 2.25 14.76
C SER A 171 22.81 3.49 15.33
N SER A 172 22.58 3.82 16.60
CA SER A 172 23.30 4.91 17.29
C SER A 172 24.79 4.64 17.49
N GLU A 173 25.19 3.36 17.48
CA GLU A 173 26.57 2.91 17.69
C GLU A 173 27.43 3.03 16.43
N GLU A 174 26.81 3.20 15.25
CA GLU A 174 27.50 3.39 13.97
C GLU A 174 28.09 4.82 13.82
N TYR A 175 27.70 5.77 14.67
CA TYR A 175 28.27 7.12 14.64
C TYR A 175 29.66 7.14 15.29
N THR A 176 30.68 7.56 14.54
CA THR A 176 32.08 7.61 14.99
C THR A 176 32.69 9.01 14.84
N LEU A 177 33.76 9.27 15.58
CA LEU A 177 34.55 10.51 15.46
C LEU A 177 35.48 10.50 14.23
N CYS A 178 35.65 11.66 13.62
CA CYS A 178 36.56 11.90 12.50
C CYS A 178 37.98 12.10 13.02
N LYS A 179 38.82 11.07 12.91
CA LYS A 179 40.21 11.09 13.39
C LYS A 179 41.03 12.25 12.80
N ARG A 180 40.92 12.51 11.50
CA ARG A 180 41.66 13.61 10.84
C ARG A 180 41.25 15.00 11.36
N PHE A 181 39.97 15.22 11.62
CA PHE A 181 39.52 16.51 12.15
C PHE A 181 40.03 16.72 13.57
N LEU A 182 40.01 15.66 14.40
CA LEU A 182 40.53 15.73 15.76
C LEU A 182 42.05 15.97 15.81
N GLU A 183 42.80 15.35 14.89
CA GLU A 183 44.26 15.46 14.86
C GLU A 183 44.77 16.75 14.20
N GLN A 184 44.07 17.25 13.17
CA GLN A 184 44.57 18.33 12.31
C GLN A 184 43.68 19.58 12.30
N GLY A 185 42.53 19.55 12.97
CA GLY A 185 41.52 20.62 12.97
C GLY A 185 40.82 20.83 11.62
N ILE A 186 41.15 20.04 10.60
CA ILE A 186 40.68 20.22 9.22
C ILE A 186 40.29 18.85 8.63
N CYS A 187 39.08 18.76 8.06
CA CYS A 187 38.60 17.59 7.34
C CYS A 187 38.35 17.94 5.87
N ARG A 188 38.96 17.17 4.96
CA ARG A 188 38.79 17.34 3.50
C ARG A 188 37.34 17.15 3.02
N TYR A 189 36.52 16.44 3.79
CA TYR A 189 35.12 16.18 3.46
C TYR A 189 34.16 17.21 4.07
N GLY A 190 34.64 18.12 4.93
CA GLY A 190 33.84 19.22 5.49
C GLY A 190 32.47 18.78 6.02
N ALA A 191 31.41 19.48 5.60
CA ALA A 191 30.03 19.19 5.99
C ALA A 191 29.51 17.82 5.50
N GLN A 192 30.16 17.21 4.50
CA GLN A 192 29.80 15.91 3.93
C GLN A 192 30.50 14.73 4.64
N CYS A 193 31.33 15.00 5.65
CA CYS A 193 32.01 13.95 6.41
C CYS A 193 30.99 13.05 7.13
N THR A 194 31.10 11.73 6.97
CA THR A 194 30.19 10.78 7.64
C THR A 194 30.53 10.54 9.11
N SER A 195 31.67 11.07 9.59
CA SER A 195 32.08 11.01 11.00
C SER A 195 31.97 12.38 11.68
N ALA A 196 31.68 12.40 12.97
CA ALA A 196 31.53 13.63 13.77
C ALA A 196 32.90 14.30 14.02
N HIS A 197 32.95 15.62 13.89
CA HIS A 197 34.14 16.45 14.05
C HIS A 197 34.41 16.86 15.50
N SER A 198 33.47 16.65 16.41
CA SER A 198 33.70 16.80 17.85
C SER A 198 32.86 15.81 18.67
N GLN A 199 33.18 15.68 19.96
CA GLN A 199 32.44 14.81 20.87
C GLN A 199 31.03 15.32 21.12
N GLU A 200 30.85 16.64 21.14
CA GLU A 200 29.56 17.31 21.29
C GLU A 200 28.67 17.06 20.08
N GLU A 201 29.23 17.13 18.87
CA GLU A 201 28.52 16.80 17.63
C GLU A 201 28.06 15.34 17.60
N LEU A 202 28.94 14.40 17.98
CA LEU A 202 28.60 12.98 18.04
C LEU A 202 27.45 12.72 19.04
N THR A 203 27.53 13.33 20.21
CA THR A 203 26.53 13.19 21.26
C THR A 203 25.19 13.77 20.81
N GLU A 204 25.20 14.90 20.10
CA GLU A 204 23.99 15.50 19.53
C GLU A 204 23.36 14.59 18.46
N TRP A 205 24.17 13.99 17.59
CA TRP A 205 23.67 13.03 16.59
C TRP A 205 23.01 11.81 17.21
N GLN A 206 23.62 11.24 18.25
CA GLN A 206 23.04 10.13 19.01
C GLN A 206 21.73 10.53 19.71
N LYS A 207 21.68 11.74 20.29
CA LYS A 207 20.48 12.29 20.93
C LYS A 207 19.35 12.55 19.93
N ARG A 208 19.68 13.02 18.72
CA ARG A 208 18.73 13.18 17.60
C ARG A 208 18.18 11.82 17.16
N TYR A 209 19.03 10.79 17.08
CA TYR A 209 18.62 9.43 16.73
C TYR A 209 17.68 8.83 17.79
N ALA A 210 18.01 8.93 19.08
CA ALA A 210 17.14 8.48 20.18
C ALA A 210 15.79 9.23 20.18
N SER A 211 15.80 10.54 19.98
CA SER A 211 14.57 11.36 19.88
C SER A 211 13.71 10.94 18.69
N ARG A 212 14.33 10.59 17.55
CA ARG A 212 13.64 10.04 16.38
C ARG A 212 12.99 8.70 16.70
N LEU A 213 13.68 7.77 17.38
CA LEU A 213 13.12 6.48 17.77
C LEU A 213 11.95 6.62 18.75
N ILE A 214 12.06 7.50 19.75
CA ILE A 214 10.98 7.78 20.70
C ILE A 214 9.76 8.36 19.96
N ARG A 215 9.95 9.32 19.05
CA ARG A 215 8.86 9.87 18.22
C ARG A 215 8.24 8.83 17.30
N LEU A 216 9.04 7.93 16.70
CA LEU A 216 8.53 6.82 15.89
C LEU A 216 7.73 5.81 16.73
N LYS A 217 8.18 5.53 17.96
CA LYS A 217 7.47 4.66 18.90
C LYS A 217 6.17 5.31 19.37
N GLN A 218 6.19 6.58 19.74
CA GLN A 218 4.99 7.35 20.11
C GLN A 218 4.01 7.52 18.94
N GLN A 219 4.50 7.66 17.70
CA GLN A 219 3.64 7.66 16.51
C GLN A 219 3.02 6.29 16.23
N LYS A 220 3.75 5.19 16.46
CA LYS A 220 3.18 3.83 16.40
C LYS A 220 2.12 3.62 17.48
N GLU A 221 2.42 4.01 18.72
CA GLU A 221 1.51 3.89 19.87
C GLU A 221 0.26 4.77 19.73
N ASN A 222 0.39 6.00 19.20
CA ASN A 222 -0.77 6.88 18.92
C ASN A 222 -1.59 6.43 17.69
N LYS A 223 -0.98 5.79 16.68
CA LYS A 223 -1.72 5.22 15.54
C LYS A 223 -2.45 3.92 15.87
N GLN A 224 -1.96 3.17 16.85
CA GLN A 224 -2.55 1.90 17.26
C GLN A 224 -3.92 2.06 17.94
N CYS A 225 -4.34 3.30 18.25
CA CYS A 225 -5.67 3.62 18.78
C CYS A 225 -6.62 4.25 17.73
N SER A 226 -6.19 4.50 16.49
CA SER A 226 -7.02 5.19 15.47
C SER A 226 -6.89 4.68 14.02
N GLY A 227 -6.34 3.49 13.78
CA GLY A 227 -6.30 2.91 12.44
C GLY A 227 -7.66 2.32 12.04
N SER A 228 -8.12 2.59 10.82
CA SER A 228 -9.23 1.83 10.23
C SER A 228 -8.86 0.35 10.12
N TYR A 229 -9.86 -0.55 10.10
CA TYR A 229 -9.63 -2.00 9.94
C TYR A 229 -8.75 -2.30 8.72
N MET A 230 -9.00 -1.60 7.61
CA MET A 230 -8.25 -1.71 6.36
C MET A 230 -6.78 -1.30 6.51
N GLU A 231 -6.50 -0.16 7.16
CA GLU A 231 -5.13 0.28 7.41
C GLU A 231 -4.36 -0.70 8.29
N THR A 232 -5.01 -1.22 9.34
CA THR A 232 -4.42 -2.22 10.23
C THR A 232 -4.10 -3.51 9.48
N LEU A 233 -5.02 -3.96 8.61
CA LEU A 233 -4.84 -5.16 7.80
C LEU A 233 -3.73 -4.99 6.76
N ILE A 234 -3.65 -3.82 6.09
CA ILE A 234 -2.58 -3.49 5.15
C ILE A 234 -1.24 -3.44 5.89
N GLU A 235 -1.16 -2.76 7.03
CA GLU A 235 0.07 -2.65 7.80
C GLU A 235 0.55 -4.03 8.26
N LYS A 236 -0.37 -4.88 8.75
CA LYS A 236 -0.07 -6.25 9.13
C LYS A 236 0.42 -7.07 7.94
N TRP A 237 -0.23 -6.98 6.79
CA TRP A 237 0.16 -7.72 5.58
C TRP A 237 1.51 -7.25 5.02
N MET A 238 1.76 -5.93 4.97
CA MET A 238 3.00 -5.37 4.44
C MET A 238 4.23 -5.67 5.30
N ASN A 239 4.05 -5.76 6.63
CA ASN A 239 5.12 -6.00 7.59
C ASN A 239 5.30 -7.48 7.97
N SER A 240 4.42 -8.37 7.51
CA SER A 240 4.51 -9.81 7.78
C SER A 240 5.58 -10.48 6.91
N LEU A 241 6.37 -11.38 7.51
CA LEU A 241 7.27 -12.29 6.78
C LEU A 241 6.52 -13.47 6.16
N SER A 242 5.27 -13.70 6.58
CA SER A 242 4.36 -14.70 6.01
C SER A 242 3.03 -14.01 5.61
N PRO A 243 3.03 -13.18 4.55
CA PRO A 243 1.87 -12.40 4.12
C PRO A 243 0.64 -13.25 3.76
N GLU A 244 0.85 -14.47 3.27
CA GLU A 244 -0.16 -15.49 2.97
C GLU A 244 -0.93 -15.97 4.21
N LYS A 245 -0.34 -15.83 5.40
CA LYS A 245 -1.02 -16.10 6.68
C LYS A 245 -1.87 -14.93 7.15
N VAL A 246 -1.76 -13.76 6.53
CA VAL A 246 -2.56 -12.57 6.83
C VAL A 246 -3.71 -12.43 5.82
N LEU A 247 -3.39 -12.48 4.52
CA LEU A 247 -4.36 -12.44 3.43
C LEU A 247 -4.13 -13.62 2.48
N SER A 248 -5.19 -14.33 2.11
CA SER A 248 -5.13 -15.46 1.19
C SER A 248 -6.28 -15.45 0.20
N GLU A 249 -6.03 -15.87 -1.04
CA GLU A 249 -7.07 -16.03 -2.07
C GLU A 249 -7.99 -17.22 -1.81
N CYS A 250 -7.56 -18.17 -0.97
CA CYS A 250 -8.31 -19.33 -0.54
C CYS A 250 -8.13 -19.57 0.95
N VAL A 251 -9.22 -19.86 1.65
CA VAL A 251 -9.20 -20.22 3.08
C VAL A 251 -9.90 -21.55 3.28
N GLU A 252 -9.40 -22.36 4.20
CA GLU A 252 -9.94 -23.70 4.45
C GLU A 252 -11.43 -23.62 4.81
N GLY A 253 -12.26 -24.48 4.24
CA GLY A 253 -13.70 -24.56 4.54
C GLY A 253 -14.55 -23.44 3.92
N VAL A 254 -14.00 -22.62 3.01
CA VAL A 254 -14.78 -21.62 2.26
C VAL A 254 -14.55 -21.80 0.76
N ARG A 255 -15.62 -22.05 0.02
CA ARG A 255 -15.62 -22.10 -1.44
C ARG A 255 -16.18 -20.79 -2.00
N VAL A 256 -15.43 -20.17 -2.90
CA VAL A 256 -15.81 -18.89 -3.53
C VAL A 256 -16.24 -19.15 -4.96
N GLU A 257 -17.41 -18.65 -5.33
CA GLU A 257 -17.85 -18.50 -6.71
C GLU A 257 -18.10 -17.01 -6.99
N HIS A 258 -17.86 -16.56 -8.22
CA HIS A 258 -18.11 -15.18 -8.59
C HIS A 258 -18.69 -15.08 -10.00
N ASN A 259 -19.52 -14.08 -10.23
CA ASN A 259 -20.03 -13.73 -11.56
C ASN A 259 -20.13 -12.19 -11.66
N PRO A 260 -19.57 -11.56 -12.72
CA PRO A 260 -18.80 -12.14 -13.83
C PRO A 260 -17.39 -12.59 -13.40
N GLU A 261 -16.51 -12.84 -14.38
CA GLU A 261 -15.08 -13.04 -14.13
C GLU A 261 -14.47 -11.85 -13.37
N LEU A 262 -13.42 -12.11 -12.58
CA LEU A 262 -12.77 -11.09 -11.75
C LEU A 262 -12.12 -9.97 -12.56
N SER A 263 -11.78 -10.22 -13.82
CA SER A 263 -11.18 -9.29 -14.76
C SER A 263 -12.17 -9.02 -15.89
N VAL A 264 -12.61 -7.77 -16.04
CA VAL A 264 -13.60 -7.38 -17.07
C VAL A 264 -13.03 -6.23 -17.92
N THR A 265 -13.30 -6.25 -19.22
CA THR A 265 -12.97 -5.12 -20.12
C THR A 265 -14.24 -4.47 -20.64
N VAL A 266 -14.30 -3.15 -20.62
CA VAL A 266 -15.44 -2.35 -21.10
C VAL A 266 -14.97 -1.28 -22.08
N THR A 267 -15.79 -1.00 -23.10
CA THR A 267 -15.44 -0.11 -24.22
C THR A 267 -15.98 1.31 -24.08
N THR A 268 -16.78 1.58 -23.05
CA THR A 268 -17.46 2.86 -22.85
C THR A 268 -16.96 3.58 -21.61
N LYS A 269 -16.79 4.91 -21.71
CA LYS A 269 -16.39 5.76 -20.59
C LYS A 269 -17.37 5.67 -19.43
N LYS A 270 -18.67 5.77 -19.72
CA LYS A 270 -19.73 5.54 -18.75
C LYS A 270 -19.99 4.05 -18.71
N SER A 271 -19.52 3.40 -17.66
CA SER A 271 -19.72 1.97 -17.45
C SER A 271 -20.09 1.70 -16.00
N HIS A 272 -20.99 0.74 -15.84
CA HIS A 272 -21.41 0.19 -14.57
C HIS A 272 -21.19 -1.31 -14.63
N GLN A 273 -20.50 -1.87 -13.64
CA GLN A 273 -20.31 -3.30 -13.51
C GLN A 273 -20.60 -3.72 -12.08
N THR A 274 -21.20 -4.89 -11.90
CA THR A 274 -21.39 -5.48 -10.58
C THR A 274 -20.81 -6.89 -10.57
N TRP A 275 -20.01 -7.20 -9.55
CA TRP A 275 -19.57 -8.57 -9.23
C TRP A 275 -20.40 -9.09 -8.07
N THR A 276 -20.87 -10.33 -8.18
CA THR A 276 -21.50 -11.06 -7.09
C THR A 276 -20.64 -12.24 -6.69
N PHE A 277 -20.17 -12.23 -5.44
CA PHE A 277 -19.42 -13.29 -4.81
C PHE A 277 -20.37 -14.17 -4.00
N ALA A 278 -20.43 -15.47 -4.30
CA ALA A 278 -21.11 -16.47 -3.50
C ALA A 278 -20.07 -17.26 -2.67
N LEU A 279 -20.06 -17.05 -1.36
CA LEU A 279 -19.17 -17.71 -0.41
C LEU A 279 -19.93 -18.85 0.27
N THR A 280 -19.54 -20.09 0.00
CA THR A 280 -20.09 -21.27 0.66
C THR A 280 -19.14 -21.74 1.75
N CYS A 281 -19.55 -21.59 3.02
CA CYS A 281 -18.77 -21.92 4.20
C CYS A 281 -19.20 -23.27 4.77
N LYS A 282 -18.31 -24.28 4.70
CA LYS A 282 -18.49 -25.64 5.25
C LYS A 282 -17.22 -26.03 6.04
N PRO A 283 -17.27 -26.12 7.38
CA PRO A 283 -18.44 -25.92 8.26
C PRO A 283 -18.94 -24.47 8.28
N ALA A 284 -20.14 -24.26 8.81
CA ALA A 284 -20.74 -22.94 8.98
C ALA A 284 -19.78 -21.95 9.69
N ARG A 285 -19.54 -20.80 9.05
CA ARG A 285 -18.72 -19.70 9.58
C ARG A 285 -19.45 -18.37 9.45
N MET A 286 -19.27 -17.50 10.44
CA MET A 286 -19.86 -16.18 10.44
C MET A 286 -18.96 -15.18 9.70
N LEU A 287 -19.53 -14.43 8.77
CA LEU A 287 -18.85 -13.31 8.10
C LEU A 287 -18.98 -12.05 8.96
N TYR A 288 -17.88 -11.60 9.54
CA TYR A 288 -17.83 -10.44 10.44
C TYR A 288 -17.61 -9.14 9.68
N ARG A 289 -16.82 -9.16 8.61
CA ARG A 289 -16.55 -7.95 7.82
C ARG A 289 -16.43 -8.24 6.33
N VAL A 290 -16.83 -7.26 5.53
CA VAL A 290 -16.48 -7.16 4.12
C VAL A 290 -15.89 -5.77 3.92
N ALA A 291 -14.71 -5.66 3.32
CA ALA A 291 -14.11 -4.36 3.07
C ALA A 291 -13.43 -4.28 1.69
N LEU A 292 -13.35 -3.06 1.17
CA LEU A 292 -12.61 -2.72 -0.04
C LEU A 292 -11.25 -2.16 0.37
N LEU A 293 -10.20 -2.96 0.20
CA LEU A 293 -8.92 -2.76 0.89
C LEU A 293 -8.21 -1.45 0.52
N TYR A 294 -8.24 -1.05 -0.75
CA TYR A 294 -7.46 0.10 -1.25
C TYR A 294 -8.32 1.33 -1.54
N ASP A 295 -7.84 2.50 -1.12
CA ASP A 295 -8.51 3.78 -1.35
C ASP A 295 -8.25 4.42 -2.72
N ALA A 296 -7.30 3.89 -3.51
CA ALA A 296 -6.86 4.50 -4.78
C ALA A 296 -8.00 4.78 -5.77
N HIS A 297 -9.04 3.95 -5.76
CA HIS A 297 -10.22 4.05 -6.63
C HIS A 297 -11.53 4.07 -5.83
N ARG A 298 -11.50 4.55 -4.58
CA ARG A 298 -12.66 4.60 -3.68
C ARG A 298 -13.95 5.19 -4.29
N PRO A 299 -13.91 6.25 -5.12
CA PRO A 299 -15.13 6.79 -5.73
C PRO A 299 -15.81 5.85 -6.73
N HIS A 300 -15.07 4.86 -7.23
CA HIS A 300 -15.53 3.98 -8.29
C HIS A 300 -16.11 2.67 -7.76
N PHE A 301 -15.70 2.20 -6.59
CA PHE A 301 -16.15 0.92 -6.04
C PHE A 301 -16.97 1.11 -4.78
N ASN A 302 -18.01 0.31 -4.59
CA ASN A 302 -18.75 0.23 -3.33
C ASN A 302 -19.44 -1.13 -3.15
N ILE A 303 -19.64 -1.52 -1.90
CA ILE A 303 -20.45 -2.67 -1.51
C ILE A 303 -21.92 -2.24 -1.65
N VAL A 304 -22.70 -2.98 -2.44
CA VAL A 304 -24.10 -2.61 -2.74
C VAL A 304 -25.13 -3.56 -2.14
N ALA A 305 -24.76 -4.83 -1.93
CA ALA A 305 -25.67 -5.78 -1.30
C ALA A 305 -24.89 -6.88 -0.60
N ILE A 306 -25.39 -7.30 0.55
CA ILE A 306 -24.95 -8.49 1.25
C ILE A 306 -26.19 -9.28 1.64
N SER A 307 -26.16 -10.59 1.43
CA SER A 307 -27.18 -11.50 1.94
C SER A 307 -26.52 -12.76 2.47
N ALA A 308 -27.17 -13.39 3.45
CA ALA A 308 -26.66 -14.57 4.11
C ALA A 308 -27.78 -15.52 4.50
N GLY A 309 -27.48 -16.81 4.49
CA GLY A 309 -28.41 -17.87 4.85
C GLY A 309 -28.00 -19.20 4.22
N ASP A 310 -28.96 -20.05 3.89
CA ASP A 310 -28.72 -21.32 3.19
C ASP A 310 -29.08 -21.22 1.69
N SER A 311 -29.04 -22.35 0.98
CA SER A 311 -29.36 -22.40 -0.46
C SER A 311 -30.81 -22.02 -0.80
N THR A 312 -31.72 -22.14 0.16
CA THR A 312 -33.17 -21.94 0.01
C THR A 312 -33.67 -20.65 0.67
N THR A 313 -32.98 -20.15 1.68
CA THR A 313 -33.34 -18.97 2.47
C THR A 313 -32.16 -18.00 2.50
N GLN A 314 -32.31 -16.84 1.86
CA GLN A 314 -31.30 -15.78 1.84
C GLN A 314 -31.88 -14.53 2.48
N VAL A 315 -31.24 -14.04 3.54
CA VAL A 315 -31.66 -12.85 4.28
C VAL A 315 -30.75 -11.69 3.91
N SER A 316 -31.32 -10.65 3.31
CA SER A 316 -30.60 -9.41 2.98
C SER A 316 -30.14 -8.70 4.26
N GLN A 317 -28.90 -8.23 4.23
CA GLN A 317 -28.28 -7.44 5.29
C GLN A 317 -28.37 -5.96 4.94
N GLU A 318 -28.49 -5.11 5.95
CA GLU A 318 -28.42 -3.67 5.77
C GLU A 318 -27.00 -3.28 5.32
N VAL A 319 -26.93 -2.56 4.19
CA VAL A 319 -25.69 -2.04 3.62
C VAL A 319 -25.85 -0.54 3.42
N PRO A 320 -25.01 0.30 4.05
CA PRO A 320 -25.05 1.75 3.86
C PRO A 320 -24.79 2.16 2.41
N GLU A 321 -25.27 3.35 2.02
CA GLU A 321 -24.90 3.92 0.73
C GLU A 321 -23.38 4.17 0.64
N ASN A 322 -22.80 3.91 -0.53
CA ASN A 322 -21.35 4.04 -0.78
C ASN A 322 -20.46 3.26 0.22
N CYS A 323 -20.97 2.16 0.76
CA CYS A 323 -20.28 1.33 1.75
C CYS A 323 -18.92 0.82 1.24
N GLN A 324 -17.85 1.10 2.01
CA GLN A 324 -16.50 0.58 1.78
C GLN A 324 -16.12 -0.51 2.77
N GLU A 325 -16.76 -0.49 3.94
CA GLU A 325 -16.60 -1.46 5.00
C GLU A 325 -17.98 -1.78 5.55
N TRP A 326 -18.36 -3.05 5.45
CA TRP A 326 -19.55 -3.60 6.07
C TRP A 326 -19.14 -4.42 7.30
N ILE A 327 -19.88 -4.22 8.38
CA ILE A 327 -19.68 -4.93 9.65
C ILE A 327 -20.93 -5.79 9.92
N GLY A 328 -20.72 -7.10 9.94
CA GLY A 328 -21.72 -8.12 10.21
C GLY A 328 -21.80 -8.55 11.68
N GLY A 329 -22.28 -9.78 11.88
CA GLY A 329 -22.26 -10.45 13.19
C GLY A 329 -23.56 -10.43 13.99
N LYS A 330 -24.68 -10.01 13.41
CA LYS A 330 -26.01 -9.99 14.07
C LYS A 330 -26.91 -11.19 13.69
N MET A 331 -26.33 -12.35 13.40
CA MET A 331 -27.11 -13.53 12.99
C MET A 331 -27.28 -14.53 14.13
N ALA A 332 -28.50 -15.05 14.29
CA ALA A 332 -28.75 -16.17 15.18
C ALA A 332 -28.06 -17.43 14.63
N GLN A 333 -27.28 -18.11 15.48
CA GLN A 333 -26.76 -19.45 15.20
C GLN A 333 -27.92 -20.45 15.24
N ASN A 334 -28.75 -20.45 14.20
CA ASN A 334 -29.62 -21.57 13.93
C ASN A 334 -28.69 -22.72 13.53
N GLY A 335 -28.99 -23.97 13.89
CA GLY A 335 -28.13 -25.15 13.69
C GLY A 335 -27.90 -25.56 12.23
N ILE A 336 -27.50 -24.61 11.38
CA ILE A 336 -27.19 -24.77 9.97
C ILE A 336 -25.75 -25.31 9.89
N ASP A 337 -25.57 -26.36 9.09
CA ASP A 337 -24.28 -27.02 8.86
C ASP A 337 -23.34 -26.21 7.94
N HIS A 338 -23.90 -25.27 7.18
CA HIS A 338 -23.17 -24.39 6.26
C HIS A 338 -23.80 -23.01 6.12
N TYR A 339 -23.00 -21.99 5.80
CA TYR A 339 -23.53 -20.66 5.42
C TYR A 339 -23.22 -20.36 3.96
N ILE A 340 -24.15 -19.72 3.28
CA ILE A 340 -23.97 -19.15 1.95
C ILE A 340 -24.15 -17.64 2.07
N TYR A 341 -23.07 -16.90 1.80
CA TYR A 341 -23.09 -15.44 1.68
C TYR A 341 -23.10 -15.05 0.22
N LYS A 342 -23.95 -14.10 -0.17
CA LYS A 342 -23.85 -13.41 -1.47
C LYS A 342 -23.51 -11.95 -1.23
N VAL A 343 -22.36 -11.53 -1.75
CA VAL A 343 -21.83 -10.17 -1.62
C VAL A 343 -21.72 -9.55 -3.00
N SER A 344 -22.37 -8.41 -3.21
CA SER A 344 -22.34 -7.68 -4.46
C SER A 344 -21.51 -6.41 -4.33
N ILE A 345 -20.52 -6.26 -5.21
CA ILE A 345 -19.63 -5.11 -5.33
C ILE A 345 -19.92 -4.41 -6.64
N ALA A 346 -20.29 -3.14 -6.59
CA ALA A 346 -20.51 -2.32 -7.78
C ALA A 346 -19.26 -1.51 -8.12
N PHE A 347 -19.12 -1.25 -9.41
CA PHE A 347 -18.16 -0.35 -10.00
C PHE A 347 -18.85 0.64 -10.94
N ASN A 348 -18.45 1.91 -10.86
CA ASN A 348 -18.92 2.99 -11.72
C ASN A 348 -17.76 3.87 -12.16
N THR A 349 -17.66 4.17 -13.46
CA THR A 349 -16.72 5.18 -13.97
C THR A 349 -17.35 6.00 -15.09
N GLU A 350 -16.79 7.18 -15.31
CA GLU A 350 -17.06 8.08 -16.45
C GLU A 350 -15.79 8.37 -17.26
N ILE A 351 -14.69 7.68 -16.95
CA ILE A 351 -13.40 7.84 -17.59
C ILE A 351 -12.86 6.48 -18.04
N PHE A 352 -12.02 6.50 -19.08
CA PHE A 352 -11.17 5.37 -19.41
C PHE A 352 -10.05 5.25 -18.39
N GLY A 353 -9.61 4.03 -18.16
CA GLY A 353 -8.56 3.69 -17.22
C GLY A 353 -8.69 2.27 -16.72
N THR A 354 -7.65 1.83 -16.03
CA THR A 354 -7.59 0.52 -15.39
C THR A 354 -7.79 0.69 -13.89
N PHE A 355 -8.78 -0.02 -13.34
CA PHE A 355 -9.17 0.09 -11.94
C PHE A 355 -9.03 -1.26 -11.25
N ARG A 356 -8.30 -1.28 -10.13
CA ARG A 356 -8.04 -2.50 -9.35
C ARG A 356 -8.56 -2.33 -7.93
N GLN A 357 -9.20 -3.36 -7.39
CA GLN A 357 -9.66 -3.38 -6.00
C GLN A 357 -9.49 -4.78 -5.40
N THR A 358 -9.17 -4.83 -4.11
CA THR A 358 -9.13 -6.08 -3.35
C THR A 358 -10.28 -6.10 -2.37
N VAL A 359 -11.18 -7.07 -2.54
CA VAL A 359 -12.32 -7.31 -1.65
C VAL A 359 -11.87 -8.29 -0.59
N VAL A 360 -11.98 -7.93 0.68
CA VAL A 360 -11.62 -8.81 1.81
C VAL A 360 -12.88 -9.28 2.54
N PHE A 361 -12.91 -10.56 2.90
CA PHE A 361 -13.99 -11.24 3.61
C PHE A 361 -13.43 -11.82 4.91
N ASP A 362 -13.77 -11.19 6.03
CA ASP A 362 -13.25 -11.54 7.35
C ASP A 362 -14.23 -12.45 8.10
N PHE A 363 -13.81 -13.68 8.35
CA PHE A 363 -14.54 -14.68 9.13
C PHE A 363 -14.09 -14.72 10.61
N GLY A 364 -13.30 -13.74 11.06
CA GLY A 364 -12.72 -13.66 12.40
C GLY A 364 -11.51 -14.57 12.61
N LEU A 365 -10.96 -15.10 11.51
CA LEU A 365 -9.81 -16.02 11.49
C LEU A 365 -8.81 -15.56 10.45
N GLU A 366 -7.54 -15.86 10.70
CA GLU A 366 -6.46 -15.62 9.74
C GLU A 366 -6.04 -16.93 9.05
N PRO A 367 -5.71 -16.88 7.74
CA PRO A 367 -5.70 -15.70 6.88
C PRO A 367 -7.11 -15.20 6.53
N VAL A 368 -7.24 -13.89 6.36
CA VAL A 368 -8.46 -13.24 5.84
C VAL A 368 -8.58 -13.57 4.35
N LEU A 369 -9.78 -13.97 3.92
CA LEU A 369 -10.04 -14.29 2.53
C LEU A 369 -10.03 -13.01 1.70
N MET A 370 -9.30 -12.99 0.59
CA MET A 370 -9.29 -11.88 -0.36
C MET A 370 -9.66 -12.32 -1.77
N GLN A 371 -10.29 -11.44 -2.54
CA GLN A 371 -10.53 -11.59 -3.97
C GLN A 371 -10.15 -10.29 -4.68
N ARG A 372 -9.41 -10.39 -5.79
CA ARG A 372 -8.94 -9.23 -6.55
C ARG A 372 -9.82 -9.04 -7.76
N VAL A 373 -10.45 -7.87 -7.88
CA VAL A 373 -11.21 -7.48 -9.06
C VAL A 373 -10.46 -6.42 -9.86
N MET A 374 -10.58 -6.52 -11.18
CA MET A 374 -10.01 -5.57 -12.11
C MET A 374 -11.02 -5.25 -13.20
N ILE A 375 -11.14 -3.97 -13.54
CA ILE A 375 -11.87 -3.53 -14.70
C ILE A 375 -11.03 -2.58 -15.54
N ASP A 376 -10.96 -2.90 -16.82
CA ASP A 376 -10.23 -2.12 -17.82
C ASP A 376 -11.22 -1.40 -18.73
N ALA A 377 -11.33 -0.08 -18.56
CA ALA A 377 -12.16 0.77 -19.39
C ALA A 377 -11.29 1.39 -20.49
N ALA A 378 -11.40 0.88 -21.70
CA ALA A 378 -10.61 1.29 -22.87
C ALA A 378 -11.50 1.78 -24.00
N SER A 379 -10.97 2.58 -24.92
CA SER A 379 -11.72 2.90 -26.16
C SER A 379 -11.74 1.69 -27.10
N THR A 380 -12.66 1.65 -28.06
CA THR A 380 -12.70 0.54 -29.05
C THR A 380 -11.41 0.46 -29.87
N GLU A 381 -10.83 1.61 -30.25
CA GLU A 381 -9.56 1.69 -30.98
C GLU A 381 -8.39 1.15 -30.13
N ASP A 382 -8.32 1.58 -28.86
CA ASP A 382 -7.29 1.10 -27.92
C ASP A 382 -7.44 -0.40 -27.65
N LEU A 383 -8.67 -0.90 -27.54
CA LEU A 383 -8.95 -2.31 -27.32
C LEU A 383 -8.46 -3.17 -28.49
N GLU A 384 -8.65 -2.74 -29.74
CA GLU A 384 -8.12 -3.46 -30.90
C GLU A 384 -6.58 -3.56 -30.86
N TYR A 385 -5.90 -2.48 -30.47
CA TYR A 385 -4.45 -2.49 -30.28
C TYR A 385 -4.01 -3.44 -29.16
N LEU A 386 -4.70 -3.42 -28.02
CA LEU A 386 -4.44 -4.32 -26.90
C LEU A 386 -4.70 -5.77 -27.30
N MET A 387 -5.77 -6.07 -28.04
CA MET A 387 -6.07 -7.41 -28.53
C MET A 387 -4.97 -7.94 -29.45
N HIS A 388 -4.46 -7.11 -30.35
CA HIS A 388 -3.32 -7.48 -31.19
C HIS A 388 -2.06 -7.79 -30.35
N ALA A 389 -1.76 -6.95 -29.35
CA ALA A 389 -0.65 -7.20 -28.41
C ALA A 389 -0.84 -8.50 -27.60
N ARG A 390 -2.06 -8.74 -27.09
CA ARG A 390 -2.45 -9.96 -26.36
C ARG A 390 -2.24 -11.22 -27.20
N GLN A 391 -2.62 -11.18 -28.48
CA GLN A 391 -2.43 -12.32 -29.39
C GLN A 391 -0.95 -12.68 -29.59
N GLN A 392 -0.05 -11.69 -29.59
CA GLN A 392 1.40 -11.93 -29.68
C GLN A 392 1.99 -12.55 -28.40
N LEU A 393 1.35 -12.37 -27.23
CA LEU A 393 1.76 -13.01 -25.96
C LEU A 393 1.15 -14.38 -25.72
N LEU A 394 -0.08 -14.65 -26.18
CA LEU A 394 -0.78 -15.94 -26.02
C LEU A 394 -0.01 -17.14 -26.61
N THR A 395 0.96 -16.89 -27.48
CA THR A 395 1.84 -17.90 -28.09
C THR A 395 3.03 -18.29 -27.21
N THR A 396 3.20 -17.67 -26.04
CA THR A 396 4.30 -17.95 -25.11
C THR A 396 3.98 -19.23 -24.32
N ALA A 397 4.93 -20.16 -24.23
CA ALA A 397 4.74 -21.47 -23.60
C ALA A 397 4.13 -21.38 -22.20
N LYS A 398 3.26 -22.33 -21.82
CA LYS A 398 2.65 -22.40 -20.48
C LYS A 398 3.75 -22.48 -19.42
N ARG A 399 3.92 -21.41 -18.65
CA ARG A 399 4.82 -21.35 -17.50
C ARG A 399 4.46 -22.45 -16.51
N TRP A 400 5.48 -23.14 -15.98
CA TRP A 400 5.27 -24.05 -14.86
C TRP A 400 5.28 -23.24 -13.58
N ASP A 401 4.18 -23.32 -12.86
CA ASP A 401 3.90 -22.60 -11.63
C ASP A 401 3.05 -23.49 -10.70
N SER A 402 2.76 -23.01 -9.49
CA SER A 402 1.93 -23.73 -8.52
C SER A 402 0.48 -23.93 -8.99
N THR A 403 0.01 -23.17 -9.99
CA THR A 403 -1.32 -23.33 -10.57
C THR A 403 -1.37 -24.54 -11.52
N SER A 404 -0.30 -24.81 -12.24
CA SER A 404 -0.21 -25.87 -13.25
C SER A 404 0.50 -27.16 -12.80
N LYS A 405 1.45 -27.07 -11.84
CA LYS A 405 2.29 -28.18 -11.37
C LYS A 405 2.39 -28.22 -9.84
N THR A 406 2.77 -29.37 -9.30
CA THR A 406 3.23 -29.48 -7.91
C THR A 406 4.75 -29.31 -7.92
N ILE A 407 5.24 -28.17 -7.42
CA ILE A 407 6.67 -27.83 -7.41
C ILE A 407 7.31 -28.34 -6.12
N VAL A 408 8.40 -29.08 -6.25
CA VAL A 408 9.31 -29.45 -5.14
C VAL A 408 10.50 -28.52 -5.20
N ASP A 409 10.63 -27.64 -4.21
CA ASP A 409 11.72 -26.68 -4.14
C ASP A 409 13.08 -27.37 -3.89
N PHE A 410 14.16 -26.71 -4.30
CA PHE A 410 15.51 -27.23 -4.07
C PHE A 410 15.96 -26.98 -2.62
N GLU A 411 16.41 -28.03 -1.92
CA GLU A 411 17.04 -27.92 -0.60
C GLU A 411 18.56 -28.25 -0.65
N PRO A 412 19.43 -27.45 0.01
CA PRO A 412 19.11 -26.32 0.90
C PRO A 412 18.70 -25.05 0.12
N ASN A 413 17.66 -24.38 0.62
CA ASN A 413 17.15 -23.14 0.03
C ASN A 413 17.84 -21.94 0.70
N GLU A 414 18.71 -21.24 -0.04
CA GLU A 414 19.41 -20.03 0.45
C GLU A 414 18.51 -18.79 0.51
N THR A 415 17.28 -18.89 -0.01
CA THR A 415 16.32 -17.78 -0.03
C THR A 415 15.93 -17.39 1.39
N THR A 416 16.20 -16.14 1.74
CA THR A 416 15.85 -15.54 3.03
C THR A 416 14.34 -15.49 3.22
N GLU A 417 13.87 -15.41 4.48
CA GLU A 417 12.44 -15.22 4.78
C GLU A 417 11.90 -13.92 4.16
N LEU A 418 12.74 -12.89 4.07
CA LEU A 418 12.38 -11.63 3.42
C LEU A 418 12.12 -11.83 1.92
N GLU A 419 13.00 -12.51 1.19
CA GLU A 419 12.83 -12.79 -0.24
C GLU A 419 11.59 -13.66 -0.49
N LYS A 420 11.37 -14.70 0.33
CA LYS A 420 10.13 -15.50 0.27
C LYS A 420 8.89 -14.62 0.43
N SER A 421 8.89 -13.72 1.42
CA SER A 421 7.78 -12.79 1.65
C SER A 421 7.55 -11.81 0.49
N LEU A 422 8.61 -11.43 -0.24
CA LEU A 422 8.50 -10.54 -1.41
C LEU A 422 7.90 -11.28 -2.60
N LEU A 423 8.35 -12.51 -2.87
CA LEU A 423 7.83 -13.36 -3.94
C LEU A 423 6.34 -13.69 -3.77
N ILE A 424 5.87 -13.83 -2.52
CA ILE A 424 4.45 -14.06 -2.24
C ILE A 424 3.61 -12.80 -2.52
N ARG A 425 4.16 -11.61 -2.26
CA ARG A 425 3.49 -10.32 -2.52
C ARG A 425 3.51 -9.94 -4.00
N TYR A 426 4.60 -10.25 -4.69
CA TYR A 426 4.81 -9.93 -6.09
C TYR A 426 4.40 -11.11 -6.98
N GLN A 427 3.14 -11.09 -7.44
CA GLN A 427 2.61 -12.09 -8.34
C GLN A 427 2.42 -11.51 -9.75
N ILE A 428 3.05 -12.14 -10.73
CA ILE A 428 2.85 -11.78 -12.13
C ILE A 428 1.42 -12.19 -12.55
N PRO A 429 0.66 -11.30 -13.19
CA PRO A 429 -0.64 -11.67 -13.76
C PRO A 429 -0.53 -12.83 -14.75
N LEU A 430 -1.43 -13.80 -14.62
CA LEU A 430 -1.37 -15.07 -15.36
C LEU A 430 -1.97 -14.99 -16.78
N SER A 431 -2.65 -13.89 -17.11
CA SER A 431 -3.34 -13.72 -18.40
C SER A 431 -2.91 -12.43 -19.11
N ALA A 432 -2.83 -12.50 -20.44
CA ALA A 432 -2.50 -11.35 -21.28
C ALA A 432 -3.49 -10.19 -21.10
N ASP A 433 -4.75 -10.49 -20.77
CA ASP A 433 -5.80 -9.51 -20.50
C ASP A 433 -5.55 -8.68 -19.24
N GLN A 434 -4.83 -9.23 -18.26
CA GLN A 434 -4.44 -8.53 -17.04
C GLN A 434 -3.12 -7.75 -17.18
N LEU A 435 -2.34 -8.03 -18.23
CA LEU A 435 -1.03 -7.43 -18.51
C LEU A 435 -1.13 -6.24 -19.46
N PHE A 436 -1.91 -6.38 -20.54
CA PHE A 436 -2.14 -5.33 -21.51
C PHE A 436 -3.45 -4.61 -21.21
N THR A 437 -3.36 -3.70 -20.25
CA THR A 437 -4.46 -2.85 -19.79
C THR A 437 -4.33 -1.42 -20.34
N GLN A 438 -5.39 -0.61 -20.25
CA GLN A 438 -5.40 0.78 -20.70
C GLN A 438 -4.25 1.62 -20.10
N SER A 439 -3.86 1.36 -18.85
CA SER A 439 -2.72 1.99 -18.18
C SER A 439 -1.40 1.92 -18.96
N VAL A 440 -1.19 0.87 -19.77
CA VAL A 440 0.02 0.70 -20.59
C VAL A 440 0.06 1.70 -21.73
N LEU A 441 -1.12 2.10 -22.24
CA LEU A 441 -1.26 3.03 -23.36
C LEU A 441 -1.17 4.50 -22.94
N ASP A 442 -1.14 4.79 -21.63
CA ASP A 442 -1.02 6.16 -21.13
C ASP A 442 0.22 6.85 -21.70
N LYS A 443 0.04 7.99 -22.38
CA LYS A 443 1.15 8.68 -23.05
C LYS A 443 2.10 9.37 -22.06
N SER A 444 1.63 9.74 -20.88
CA SER A 444 2.43 10.45 -19.86
C SER A 444 2.32 9.79 -18.48
N LEU A 445 3.40 9.91 -17.70
CA LEU A 445 3.42 9.53 -16.29
C LEU A 445 2.89 10.70 -15.46
N THR A 446 1.94 10.41 -14.59
CA THR A 446 1.30 11.32 -13.65
C THR A 446 1.41 10.74 -12.24
N LYS A 447 1.21 11.57 -11.22
CA LYS A 447 1.21 11.11 -9.83
C LYS A 447 0.20 9.97 -9.58
N THR A 448 -0.91 9.95 -10.31
CA THR A 448 -2.01 9.01 -10.11
C THR A 448 -1.85 7.70 -10.91
N ASN A 449 -1.12 7.68 -12.02
CA ASN A 449 -0.92 6.47 -12.83
C ASN A 449 0.50 5.86 -12.73
N TYR A 450 1.44 6.55 -12.08
CA TYR A 450 2.85 6.12 -12.02
C TYR A 450 3.01 4.69 -11.48
N GLN A 451 2.38 4.40 -10.34
CA GLN A 451 2.53 3.10 -9.69
C GLN A 451 1.94 1.98 -10.55
N SER A 452 0.67 2.09 -10.96
CA SER A 452 0.02 1.06 -11.78
C SER A 452 0.78 0.82 -13.08
N ARG A 453 1.13 1.89 -13.79
CA ARG A 453 1.85 1.79 -15.07
C ARG A 453 3.24 1.16 -14.92
N LEU A 454 4.02 1.52 -13.90
CA LEU A 454 5.33 0.88 -13.71
C LEU A 454 5.22 -0.60 -13.35
N HIS A 455 4.22 -0.98 -12.55
CA HIS A 455 3.96 -2.40 -12.27
C HIS A 455 3.57 -3.15 -13.55
N ASP A 456 2.71 -2.57 -14.39
CA ASP A 456 2.29 -3.21 -15.65
C ASP A 456 3.46 -3.36 -16.63
N LEU A 457 4.28 -2.32 -16.78
CA LEU A 457 5.51 -2.37 -17.58
C LEU A 457 6.51 -3.40 -17.04
N LEU A 458 6.66 -3.50 -15.72
CA LEU A 458 7.51 -4.51 -15.10
C LEU A 458 6.98 -5.92 -15.42
N TYR A 459 5.67 -6.17 -15.26
CA TYR A 459 5.10 -7.47 -15.61
C TYR A 459 5.32 -7.81 -17.10
N ILE A 460 5.11 -6.84 -18.00
CA ILE A 460 5.35 -7.04 -19.43
C ILE A 460 6.81 -7.41 -19.70
N GLU A 461 7.77 -6.73 -19.05
CA GLU A 461 9.19 -7.05 -19.13
C GLU A 461 9.47 -8.47 -18.62
N GLU A 462 8.88 -8.88 -17.50
CA GLU A 462 9.07 -10.24 -16.96
C GLU A 462 8.55 -11.31 -17.92
N ILE A 463 7.37 -11.12 -18.53
CA ILE A 463 6.87 -12.05 -19.55
C ILE A 463 7.76 -12.03 -20.79
N ALA A 464 8.25 -10.86 -21.23
CA ALA A 464 9.13 -10.77 -22.39
C ALA A 464 10.44 -11.53 -22.16
N GLN A 465 11.05 -11.39 -20.98
CA GLN A 465 12.23 -12.16 -20.60
C GLN A 465 11.90 -13.66 -20.48
N TYR A 466 10.77 -14.02 -19.88
CA TYR A 466 10.32 -15.42 -19.83
C TYR A 466 10.15 -16.01 -21.23
N LYS A 467 9.58 -15.27 -22.18
CA LYS A 467 9.41 -15.69 -23.58
C LYS A 467 10.77 -16.00 -24.23
N GLU A 468 11.77 -15.15 -24.01
CA GLU A 468 13.12 -15.40 -24.50
C GLU A 468 13.75 -16.65 -23.85
N VAL A 469 13.64 -16.81 -22.53
CA VAL A 469 14.16 -17.99 -21.81
C VAL A 469 13.44 -19.27 -22.24
N SER A 470 12.13 -19.20 -22.53
CA SER A 470 11.32 -20.36 -22.91
C SER A 470 11.76 -21.02 -24.23
N LYS A 471 12.56 -20.33 -25.05
CA LYS A 471 13.21 -20.91 -26.24
C LYS A 471 14.19 -22.04 -25.88
N PHE A 472 14.66 -22.07 -24.63
CA PHE A 472 15.50 -23.13 -24.08
C PHE A 472 14.71 -24.16 -23.25
N ASN A 473 13.38 -24.18 -23.35
CA ASN A 473 12.58 -25.28 -22.81
C ASN A 473 12.79 -26.51 -23.69
N ILE A 474 13.63 -27.42 -23.21
CA ILE A 474 14.15 -28.53 -24.00
C ILE A 474 13.84 -29.87 -23.34
N LYS A 475 13.70 -30.89 -24.18
CA LYS A 475 13.69 -32.29 -23.75
C LYS A 475 15.10 -32.84 -23.94
N VAL A 476 15.74 -33.26 -22.86
CA VAL A 476 17.14 -33.70 -22.88
C VAL A 476 17.30 -35.05 -22.21
N GLN A 477 18.39 -35.72 -22.58
CA GLN A 477 18.91 -36.86 -21.85
C GLN A 477 19.87 -36.34 -20.78
N LEU A 478 19.43 -36.38 -19.53
CA LEU A 478 20.20 -35.92 -18.38
C LEU A 478 21.07 -37.07 -17.88
N GLN A 479 22.39 -36.88 -17.86
CA GLN A 479 23.34 -37.83 -17.33
C GLN A 479 23.60 -37.52 -15.86
N ILE A 480 23.27 -38.47 -14.98
CA ILE A 480 23.44 -38.33 -13.54
C ILE A 480 24.85 -38.77 -13.16
N VAL A 481 25.59 -37.90 -12.49
CA VAL A 481 26.99 -38.13 -12.10
C VAL A 481 27.21 -37.76 -10.64
N ALA A 482 28.11 -38.47 -9.97
CA ALA A 482 28.51 -38.14 -8.59
C ALA A 482 29.52 -36.98 -8.53
N SER A 483 30.23 -36.72 -9.63
CA SER A 483 31.26 -35.68 -9.70
C SER A 483 31.51 -35.21 -11.11
N PHE A 484 32.04 -34.00 -11.27
CA PHE A 484 32.49 -33.48 -12.55
C PHE A 484 33.70 -32.54 -12.39
N MET A 485 34.45 -32.36 -13.49
CA MET A 485 35.62 -31.47 -13.54
C MET A 485 35.18 -30.05 -13.89
N LEU A 486 35.69 -29.07 -13.14
CA LEU A 486 35.48 -27.65 -13.42
C LEU A 486 36.27 -27.25 -14.66
N THR A 487 35.66 -26.48 -15.56
CA THR A 487 36.34 -26.00 -16.78
C THR A 487 36.84 -24.56 -16.56
N GLY A 488 38.15 -24.36 -16.41
CA GLY A 488 38.72 -23.01 -16.21
C GLY A 488 40.13 -22.97 -15.61
N VAL A 489 40.58 -21.78 -15.20
CA VAL A 489 41.94 -21.50 -14.65
C VAL A 489 42.14 -22.12 -13.27
N SER A 490 41.05 -22.42 -12.56
CA SER A 490 41.01 -22.98 -11.22
C SER A 490 40.74 -24.48 -11.26
N GLY A 491 41.65 -25.25 -11.88
CA GLY A 491 41.49 -26.70 -12.04
C GLY A 491 41.04 -27.41 -10.75
N GLY A 492 40.03 -28.27 -10.85
CA GLY A 492 39.43 -28.96 -9.70
C GLY A 492 38.27 -29.87 -10.10
N ALA A 493 37.82 -30.70 -9.15
CA ALA A 493 36.66 -31.57 -9.29
C ALA A 493 35.62 -31.22 -8.21
N LYS A 494 34.35 -31.16 -8.58
CA LYS A 494 33.23 -31.09 -7.63
C LYS A 494 32.66 -32.48 -7.41
N TYR A 495 32.38 -32.80 -6.15
CA TYR A 495 31.76 -34.05 -5.72
C TYR A 495 30.44 -33.75 -5.04
N ALA A 496 29.40 -34.51 -5.38
CA ALA A 496 28.10 -34.37 -4.78
C ALA A 496 28.14 -34.85 -3.32
N GLN A 497 27.39 -34.19 -2.45
CA GLN A 497 27.39 -34.45 -1.01
C GLN A 497 25.96 -34.63 -0.49
N ASN A 498 25.82 -35.22 0.69
CA ASN A 498 24.55 -35.32 1.42
C ASN A 498 23.39 -35.94 0.60
N GLY A 499 23.69 -36.96 -0.22
CA GLY A 499 22.69 -37.65 -1.04
C GLY A 499 22.22 -36.88 -2.28
N GLN A 500 22.80 -35.71 -2.56
CA GLN A 500 22.60 -35.00 -3.83
C GLN A 500 23.38 -35.67 -4.95
N LEU A 501 23.00 -35.38 -6.20
CA LEU A 501 23.71 -35.79 -7.41
C LEU A 501 23.79 -34.62 -8.39
N PHE A 502 24.69 -34.71 -9.37
CA PHE A 502 24.72 -33.76 -10.48
C PHE A 502 24.05 -34.35 -11.70
N GLY A 503 23.26 -33.54 -12.41
CA GLY A 503 22.76 -33.85 -13.74
C GLY A 503 23.49 -33.02 -14.77
N ARG A 504 24.10 -33.64 -15.79
CA ARG A 504 24.69 -32.91 -16.91
C ARG A 504 23.99 -33.25 -18.21
N PHE A 505 23.84 -32.26 -19.08
CA PHE A 505 23.36 -32.49 -20.43
C PHE A 505 24.12 -31.61 -21.40
N LYS A 506 24.23 -32.08 -22.65
CA LYS A 506 24.86 -31.34 -23.73
C LYS A 506 23.84 -30.40 -24.36
N LEU A 507 24.25 -29.18 -24.63
CA LEU A 507 23.45 -28.19 -25.33
C LEU A 507 23.41 -28.52 -26.83
N THR A 508 22.24 -28.39 -27.45
CA THR A 508 22.05 -28.55 -28.89
C THR A 508 22.65 -27.39 -29.68
N GLU A 509 22.60 -26.20 -29.09
CA GLU A 509 23.18 -24.96 -29.62
C GLU A 509 24.07 -24.33 -28.57
N THR A 510 25.19 -23.73 -28.99
CA THR A 510 26.13 -23.09 -28.07
C THR A 510 25.47 -21.89 -27.40
N LEU A 511 25.46 -21.88 -26.06
CA LEU A 511 25.03 -20.70 -25.30
C LEU A 511 26.01 -19.55 -25.56
N SER A 512 25.50 -18.44 -26.09
CA SER A 512 26.25 -17.20 -26.31
C SER A 512 25.57 -16.01 -25.66
N GLU A 513 26.36 -15.16 -24.99
CA GLU A 513 25.94 -13.87 -24.44
C GLU A 513 25.61 -12.82 -25.52
N ASP A 514 25.91 -13.13 -26.79
CA ASP A 514 25.55 -12.31 -27.95
C ASP A 514 24.07 -12.42 -28.30
N THR A 515 23.40 -13.49 -27.85
CA THR A 515 21.95 -13.67 -28.01
C THR A 515 21.22 -13.19 -26.77
N LEU A 516 20.01 -12.61 -26.93
CA LEU A 516 19.19 -12.16 -25.80
C LEU A 516 18.90 -13.32 -24.83
N ALA A 517 18.40 -14.43 -25.38
CA ALA A 517 18.03 -15.60 -24.60
C ALA A 517 19.27 -16.26 -23.95
N GLY A 518 20.39 -16.37 -24.66
CA GLY A 518 21.63 -16.92 -24.10
C GLY A 518 22.21 -16.06 -22.98
N ARG A 519 22.18 -14.73 -23.13
CA ARG A 519 22.58 -13.80 -22.06
C ARG A 519 21.72 -13.96 -20.80
N LEU A 520 20.40 -14.05 -20.95
CA LEU A 520 19.48 -14.27 -19.83
C LEU A 520 19.77 -15.60 -19.12
N VAL A 521 19.93 -16.69 -19.87
CA VAL A 521 20.27 -18.01 -19.31
C VAL A 521 21.61 -17.97 -18.58
N MET A 522 22.63 -17.33 -19.14
CA MET A 522 23.97 -17.26 -18.54
C MET A 522 24.02 -16.39 -17.28
N THR A 523 23.34 -15.24 -17.28
CA THR A 523 23.51 -14.22 -16.23
C THR A 523 22.41 -14.22 -15.16
N LYS A 524 21.21 -14.73 -15.45
CA LYS A 524 20.03 -14.59 -14.57
C LYS A 524 19.34 -15.88 -14.17
N VAL A 525 19.39 -16.92 -15.01
CA VAL A 525 18.76 -18.21 -14.67
C VAL A 525 19.68 -18.99 -13.75
N ASN A 526 19.24 -19.22 -12.51
CA ASN A 526 20.02 -19.93 -11.49
C ASN A 526 19.46 -21.31 -11.15
N ALA A 527 18.25 -21.62 -11.61
CA ALA A 527 17.61 -22.91 -11.39
C ALA A 527 16.72 -23.28 -12.59
N VAL A 528 16.36 -24.56 -12.68
CA VAL A 528 15.43 -25.09 -13.67
C VAL A 528 14.43 -26.00 -12.99
N TYR A 529 13.22 -26.06 -13.52
CA TYR A 529 12.27 -27.12 -13.18
C TYR A 529 12.52 -28.33 -14.07
N LEU A 530 12.63 -29.49 -13.42
CA LEU A 530 12.89 -30.79 -14.00
C LEU A 530 11.62 -31.65 -13.90
N LEU A 531 11.12 -32.07 -15.05
CA LEU A 531 10.03 -33.04 -15.15
C LEU A 531 10.55 -34.34 -15.78
N PRO A 532 10.56 -35.46 -15.04
CA PRO A 532 10.92 -36.77 -15.59
C PRO A 532 9.93 -37.22 -16.66
N VAL A 533 10.43 -37.72 -17.78
CA VAL A 533 9.59 -38.27 -18.85
C VAL A 533 9.41 -39.77 -18.60
N THR A 534 8.27 -40.14 -18.03
CA THR A 534 7.91 -41.54 -17.82
C THR A 534 7.33 -42.15 -19.09
N LYS A 535 7.71 -43.40 -19.40
CA LYS A 535 7.22 -44.14 -20.59
C LYS A 535 5.82 -44.74 -20.37
N GLU A 536 5.40 -44.89 -19.12
CA GLU A 536 4.09 -45.39 -18.75
C GLU A 536 3.18 -44.21 -18.44
N LYS A 537 2.05 -44.12 -19.14
CA LYS A 537 0.96 -43.21 -18.78
C LYS A 537 0.48 -43.66 -17.40
N SER A 538 0.99 -43.04 -16.35
CA SER A 538 0.39 -43.14 -15.03
C SER A 538 -1.07 -42.75 -15.20
N VAL A 539 -1.97 -43.60 -14.68
CA VAL A 539 -3.40 -43.31 -14.60
C VAL A 539 -3.51 -42.07 -13.72
N GLN A 540 -3.50 -40.89 -14.33
CA GLN A 540 -3.77 -39.64 -13.62
C GLN A 540 -5.21 -39.74 -13.15
N THR A 541 -5.39 -40.04 -11.85
CA THR A 541 -6.64 -39.78 -11.16
C THR A 541 -7.02 -38.33 -11.42
N GLN A 542 -8.24 -38.11 -11.91
CA GLN A 542 -8.78 -36.79 -12.22
C GLN A 542 -8.50 -35.82 -11.05
N GLY A 543 -7.55 -34.89 -11.24
CA GLY A 543 -7.23 -33.84 -10.25
C GLY A 543 -5.79 -33.77 -9.72
N THR A 544 -4.91 -34.76 -9.96
CA THR A 544 -3.51 -34.67 -9.48
C THR A 544 -2.61 -33.93 -10.48
N LYS A 545 -2.04 -32.78 -10.08
CA LYS A 545 -1.07 -32.02 -10.89
C LYS A 545 0.25 -32.80 -11.03
N GLU A 546 0.91 -32.70 -12.18
CA GLU A 546 2.22 -33.31 -12.38
C GLU A 546 3.26 -32.68 -11.44
N LYS A 547 4.09 -33.53 -10.84
CA LYS A 547 5.15 -33.12 -9.92
C LYS A 547 6.40 -32.72 -10.73
N VAL A 548 6.96 -31.55 -10.43
CA VAL A 548 8.19 -31.03 -11.02
C VAL A 548 9.18 -30.70 -9.92
N TYR A 549 10.46 -30.95 -10.15
CA TYR A 549 11.52 -30.77 -9.15
C TYR A 549 12.38 -29.59 -9.54
N GLU A 550 12.66 -28.70 -8.60
CA GLU A 550 13.66 -27.68 -8.81
C GLU A 550 15.07 -28.26 -8.74
N ALA A 551 15.90 -27.93 -9.73
CA ALA A 551 17.32 -28.22 -9.76
C ALA A 551 18.12 -26.93 -9.93
N ALA A 552 19.08 -26.67 -9.04
CA ALA A 552 19.94 -25.50 -9.13
C ALA A 552 20.96 -25.67 -10.25
N ILE A 553 21.30 -24.59 -10.97
CA ILE A 553 22.38 -24.61 -11.94
C ILE A 553 23.71 -24.43 -11.21
N GLU A 554 24.58 -25.44 -11.31
CA GLU A 554 25.88 -25.46 -10.64
C GLU A 554 26.99 -24.86 -11.49
N GLU A 555 27.01 -25.18 -12.79
CA GLU A 555 27.97 -24.64 -13.74
C GLU A 555 27.35 -24.56 -15.14
N LYS A 556 27.72 -23.52 -15.87
CA LYS A 556 27.35 -23.31 -17.27
C LYS A 556 28.63 -23.24 -18.08
N THR A 557 28.78 -24.14 -19.02
CA THR A 557 29.88 -24.12 -19.99
C THR A 557 29.31 -23.85 -21.38
N LYS A 558 30.18 -23.68 -22.38
CA LYS A 558 29.77 -23.45 -23.76
C LYS A 558 28.88 -24.59 -24.31
N ASP A 559 29.18 -25.83 -23.90
CA ASP A 559 28.58 -27.04 -24.48
C ASP A 559 27.73 -27.84 -23.49
N TYR A 560 27.86 -27.60 -22.17
CA TYR A 560 27.19 -28.35 -21.12
C TYR A 560 26.65 -27.44 -20.02
N ILE A 561 25.49 -27.82 -19.47
CA ILE A 561 25.00 -27.30 -18.21
C ILE A 561 25.05 -28.42 -17.17
N PHE A 562 25.53 -28.08 -15.98
CA PHE A 562 25.55 -28.94 -14.81
C PHE A 562 24.49 -28.45 -13.82
N LEU A 563 23.58 -29.34 -13.48
CA LEU A 563 22.51 -29.14 -12.52
C LEU A 563 22.85 -29.86 -11.23
N ARG A 564 22.49 -29.28 -10.09
CA ARG A 564 22.48 -29.93 -8.79
C ARG A 564 21.07 -30.42 -8.50
N VAL A 565 20.93 -31.71 -8.28
CA VAL A 565 19.66 -32.39 -8.00
C VAL A 565 19.58 -32.63 -6.49
N SER A 566 18.46 -32.24 -5.88
CA SER A 566 18.26 -32.35 -4.43
C SER A 566 18.20 -33.83 -3.99
N ARG A 567 18.51 -34.08 -2.72
CA ARG A 567 18.42 -35.41 -2.13
C ARG A 567 17.01 -35.99 -2.24
N GLU A 568 15.99 -35.20 -1.94
CA GLU A 568 14.59 -35.59 -2.04
C GLU A 568 14.23 -36.02 -3.46
N CYS A 569 14.65 -35.24 -4.47
CA CYS A 569 14.45 -35.62 -5.88
C CYS A 569 15.18 -36.93 -6.23
N CYS A 570 16.40 -37.14 -5.74
CA CYS A 570 17.15 -38.37 -5.96
C CYS A 570 16.47 -39.58 -5.31
N GLU A 571 15.97 -39.44 -4.08
CA GLU A 571 15.28 -40.51 -3.34
C GLU A 571 13.93 -40.86 -3.98
N GLU A 572 13.09 -39.87 -4.29
CA GLU A 572 11.77 -40.10 -4.89
C GLU A 572 11.85 -40.71 -6.30
N LEU A 573 12.82 -40.25 -7.11
CA LEU A 573 13.03 -40.77 -8.47
C LEU A 573 13.97 -41.97 -8.53
N ASN A 574 14.47 -42.45 -7.38
CA ASN A 574 15.44 -43.55 -7.27
C ASN A 574 16.70 -43.35 -8.15
N LEU A 575 17.20 -42.11 -8.23
CA LEU A 575 18.37 -41.78 -9.05
C LEU A 575 19.66 -42.32 -8.43
N ARG A 576 20.56 -42.80 -9.29
CA ARG A 576 21.91 -43.24 -8.93
C ARG A 576 22.92 -42.58 -9.84
N ALA A 577 24.17 -42.46 -9.39
CA ALA A 577 25.25 -42.04 -10.25
C ALA A 577 25.40 -43.00 -11.45
N ASP A 578 25.89 -42.47 -12.56
CA ASP A 578 26.16 -43.19 -13.81
C ASP A 578 24.90 -43.76 -14.48
N CYS A 579 23.75 -43.12 -14.26
CA CYS A 579 22.52 -43.39 -14.99
C CYS A 579 22.13 -42.22 -15.90
N GLU A 580 21.24 -42.49 -16.84
CA GLU A 580 20.65 -41.46 -17.69
C GLU A 580 19.13 -41.45 -17.55
N MET A 581 18.56 -40.26 -17.56
CA MET A 581 17.12 -40.06 -17.48
C MET A 581 16.67 -39.02 -18.51
N GLN A 582 15.57 -39.32 -19.20
CA GLN A 582 14.96 -38.34 -20.10
C GLN A 582 14.09 -37.37 -19.30
N VAL A 583 14.33 -36.08 -19.47
CA VAL A 583 13.64 -35.02 -18.71
C VAL A 583 13.22 -33.88 -19.64
N CYS A 584 12.15 -33.18 -19.25
CA CYS A 584 11.82 -31.86 -19.77
C CYS A 584 12.33 -30.82 -18.78
N LEU A 585 13.10 -29.85 -19.27
CA LEU A 585 13.63 -28.74 -18.47
C LEU A 585 12.91 -27.44 -18.82
N ASN A 586 12.53 -26.66 -17.82
CA ASN A 586 11.97 -25.32 -17.96
C ASN A 586 12.75 -24.35 -17.07
N GLY A 587 13.26 -23.25 -17.62
CA GLY A 587 14.06 -22.29 -16.85
C GLY A 587 13.25 -21.65 -15.71
N ARG A 588 13.76 -21.71 -14.47
CA ARG A 588 13.19 -20.94 -13.36
C ARG A 588 13.80 -19.54 -13.43
N PHE A 589 12.98 -18.59 -13.84
CA PHE A 589 13.31 -17.18 -13.84
C PHE A 589 12.50 -16.47 -12.75
N LEU A 590 13.21 -15.86 -11.81
CA LEU A 590 12.70 -14.93 -10.82
C LEU A 590 13.59 -13.68 -10.91
N LEU A 591 12.96 -12.50 -11.06
CA LEU A 591 13.65 -11.22 -11.07
C LEU A 591 14.05 -10.79 -9.66
#